data_AF-A0A7T1B253-F1
#
_entry.id   AF-A0A7T1B253-F1
#
_cell.length_a   1.000
_cell.length_b   1.000
_cell.length_c   1.000
_cell.angle_alpha   90.00
_cell.angle_beta   90.00
_cell.angle_gamma   90.00
#
_symmetry.space_group_name_H-M   'P 1'
#
loop_
_entity.id
_entity.type
_entity.pdbx_description
1 polymer ?
#
loop_
_entity_poly.entity_id
_entity_poly.type
_entity_poly.pdbx_seq_one_letter_code
_entity_poly.pdbx_strand_id
1 'polypeptide(L)'
;MDIYQHFRKEEHEIIDILLDKCNQANEQYSPVLTHFLDPRGQYILKVISGSFDELEVTLFGGQYSERKRAIIAPSYFEPQEEDFEISLIEIDYPQKFVTLQHQNVLGTIMSLGIERDQLGDIIVNERIQFTLTKQLESYIILQLTRIKGATVELNSIPINSMIQSNENWKHFEANVSGLRLDVVLKDIIRKSRSIAKQLIEKKKVKVNHTIIDSVDFQLDSEDLISVQGYGRAMITQIGGKTKKDKVHISYKTLFK
;
A
#
# COMPACT_ATOMS: atom_id res chain seq x y z
N MET A 1 -8.26 -11.28 -24.38
CA MET A 1 -7.37 -12.09 -23.51
C MET A 1 -8.10 -12.25 -22.19
N ASP A 2 -8.17 -13.44 -21.60
CA ASP A 2 -8.88 -13.62 -20.32
C ASP A 2 -8.00 -13.08 -19.19
N ILE A 3 -8.14 -11.79 -18.91
CA ILE A 3 -7.23 -11.02 -18.05
C ILE A 3 -7.10 -11.63 -16.65
N TYR A 4 -8.16 -12.29 -16.18
CA TYR A 4 -8.22 -12.98 -14.89
C TYR A 4 -7.20 -14.11 -14.78
N GLN A 5 -6.76 -14.73 -15.89
CA GLN A 5 -5.77 -15.83 -15.86
C GLN A 5 -4.37 -15.37 -15.41
N HIS A 6 -4.10 -14.06 -15.49
CA HIS A 6 -2.83 -13.48 -15.05
C HIS A 6 -2.80 -13.10 -13.57
N PHE A 7 -3.93 -13.21 -12.87
CA PHE A 7 -4.09 -12.73 -11.50
C PHE A 7 -4.64 -13.82 -10.57
N ARG A 8 -4.40 -13.63 -9.27
CA ARG A 8 -4.92 -14.54 -8.24
C ARG A 8 -6.40 -14.23 -7.99
N LYS A 9 -7.17 -15.22 -7.53
CA LYS A 9 -8.63 -15.08 -7.31
C LYS A 9 -8.99 -13.95 -6.35
N GLU A 10 -8.14 -13.73 -5.35
CA GLU A 10 -8.29 -12.68 -4.34
C GLU A 10 -8.15 -11.26 -4.93
N GLU A 11 -7.72 -11.15 -6.19
CA GLU A 11 -7.52 -9.88 -6.90
C GLU A 11 -8.67 -9.57 -7.87
N HIS A 12 -9.67 -10.45 -8.02
CA HIS A 12 -10.75 -10.27 -9.00
C HIS A 12 -11.60 -9.03 -8.72
N GLU A 13 -11.88 -8.72 -7.45
CA GLU A 13 -12.70 -7.55 -7.08
C GLU A 13 -12.04 -6.24 -7.55
N ILE A 14 -10.73 -6.09 -7.37
CA ILE A 14 -10.01 -4.89 -7.83
C ILE A 14 -9.91 -4.86 -9.36
N ILE A 15 -9.82 -6.02 -10.03
CA ILE A 15 -9.85 -6.09 -11.50
C ILE A 15 -11.17 -5.56 -12.02
N ASP A 16 -12.30 -5.99 -11.45
CA ASP A 16 -13.63 -5.56 -11.87
C ASP A 16 -13.79 -4.04 -11.74
N ILE A 17 -13.37 -3.48 -10.61
CA ILE A 17 -13.42 -2.02 -10.35
C ILE A 17 -12.56 -1.25 -11.37
N LEU A 18 -11.33 -1.71 -11.63
CA LEU A 18 -10.41 -1.01 -12.53
C LEU A 18 -10.83 -1.14 -14.00
N LEU A 19 -11.39 -2.29 -14.38
CA LEU A 19 -11.93 -2.51 -15.71
C LEU A 19 -13.13 -1.60 -15.98
N ASP A 20 -14.03 -1.43 -15.01
CA ASP A 20 -15.13 -0.47 -15.10
C ASP A 20 -14.63 0.95 -15.34
N LYS A 21 -13.55 1.37 -14.66
CA LYS A 21 -12.92 2.68 -14.88
C LYS A 21 -12.32 2.84 -16.28
N CYS A 22 -11.67 1.81 -16.81
CA CYS A 22 -11.19 1.82 -18.18
C CYS A 22 -12.33 1.89 -19.20
N ASN A 23 -13.39 1.10 -19.01
CA ASN A 23 -14.58 1.15 -19.87
C ASN A 23 -15.22 2.54 -19.85
N GLN A 24 -15.36 3.14 -18.66
CA GLN A 24 -15.88 4.49 -18.51
C GLN A 24 -15.06 5.51 -19.33
N ALA A 25 -13.73 5.49 -19.21
CA ALA A 25 -12.85 6.40 -19.94
C ALA A 25 -12.95 6.18 -21.47
N ASN A 26 -13.04 4.92 -21.90
CA ASN A 26 -13.13 4.53 -23.30
C ASN A 26 -14.47 4.93 -23.94
N GLU A 27 -15.59 4.64 -23.26
CA GLU A 27 -16.94 4.90 -23.77
C GLU A 27 -17.29 6.40 -23.75
N GLN A 28 -16.89 7.11 -22.70
CA GLN A 28 -17.15 8.54 -22.56
C GLN A 28 -16.11 9.40 -23.28
N TYR A 29 -15.01 8.78 -23.71
CA TYR A 29 -13.87 9.46 -24.32
C TYR A 29 -13.38 10.64 -23.48
N SER A 30 -13.26 10.43 -22.17
CA SER A 30 -12.93 11.48 -21.19
C SER A 30 -12.05 10.94 -20.05
N PRO A 31 -11.20 11.78 -19.42
CA PRO A 31 -10.36 11.35 -18.31
C PRO A 31 -11.16 10.84 -17.11
N VAL A 32 -10.69 9.75 -16.51
CA VAL A 32 -11.23 9.17 -15.28
C VAL A 32 -10.13 9.09 -14.24
N LEU A 33 -10.38 9.73 -13.08
CA LEU A 33 -9.47 9.73 -11.95
C LEU A 33 -9.86 8.65 -10.93
N THR A 34 -8.89 7.84 -10.50
CA THR A 34 -9.10 6.83 -9.47
C THR A 34 -8.91 7.41 -8.06
N HIS A 35 -9.33 6.66 -7.03
CA HIS A 35 -8.79 6.83 -5.68
C HIS A 35 -7.32 6.36 -5.62
N PHE A 36 -6.68 6.42 -4.45
CA PHE A 36 -5.31 5.91 -4.28
C PHE A 36 -5.26 4.40 -4.41
N LEU A 37 -4.50 3.96 -5.40
CA LEU A 37 -4.12 2.57 -5.63
C LEU A 37 -2.81 2.27 -4.92
N ASP A 38 -2.73 1.09 -4.30
CA ASP A 38 -1.45 0.52 -3.92
C ASP A 38 -0.66 0.02 -5.15
N PRO A 39 0.63 -0.31 -5.00
CA PRO A 39 1.45 -0.78 -6.11
C PRO A 39 0.87 -1.96 -6.88
N ARG A 40 0.12 -2.85 -6.21
CA ARG A 40 -0.50 -4.00 -6.88
C ARG A 40 -1.68 -3.55 -7.73
N GLY A 41 -2.54 -2.69 -7.21
CA GLY A 41 -3.61 -2.04 -7.99
C GLY A 41 -3.07 -1.24 -9.18
N GLN A 42 -1.95 -0.53 -9.01
CA GLN A 42 -1.29 0.19 -10.11
C GLN A 42 -0.78 -0.75 -11.21
N TYR A 43 -0.20 -1.88 -10.83
CA TYR A 43 0.22 -2.91 -11.79
C TYR A 43 -0.97 -3.50 -12.53
N ILE A 44 -2.02 -3.90 -11.81
CA ILE A 44 -3.25 -4.44 -12.39
C ILE A 44 -3.85 -3.46 -13.40
N LEU A 45 -3.97 -2.18 -13.01
CA LEU A 45 -4.51 -1.15 -13.90
C LEU A 45 -3.71 -1.03 -15.21
N LYS A 46 -2.38 -1.03 -15.14
CA LYS A 46 -1.53 -0.99 -16.34
C LYS A 46 -1.72 -2.18 -17.27
N VAL A 47 -1.94 -3.37 -16.70
CA VAL A 47 -2.21 -4.58 -17.49
C VAL A 47 -3.60 -4.49 -18.14
N ILE A 48 -4.61 -4.01 -17.40
CA ILE A 48 -5.97 -3.81 -17.92
C ILE A 48 -5.99 -2.78 -19.03
N SER A 49 -5.39 -1.61 -18.82
CA SER A 49 -5.38 -0.52 -19.80
C SER A 49 -4.67 -0.92 -21.10
N GLY A 50 -3.69 -1.83 -21.05
CA GLY A 50 -3.01 -2.35 -22.24
C GLY A 50 -3.91 -3.16 -23.18
N SER A 51 -5.15 -3.46 -22.79
CA SER A 51 -6.16 -4.06 -23.67
C SER A 51 -7.01 -3.02 -24.42
N PHE A 52 -6.79 -1.72 -24.19
CA PHE A 52 -7.50 -0.61 -24.83
C PHE A 52 -6.50 0.19 -25.67
N ASP A 53 -6.76 0.33 -26.97
CA ASP A 53 -5.80 0.91 -27.91
C ASP A 53 -5.58 2.43 -27.72
N GLU A 54 -6.60 3.15 -27.26
CA GLU A 54 -6.58 4.62 -27.19
C GLU A 54 -6.43 5.17 -25.76
N LEU A 55 -6.29 4.30 -24.75
CA LEU A 55 -6.19 4.74 -23.36
C LEU A 55 -4.73 4.77 -22.87
N GLU A 56 -4.40 5.86 -22.18
CA GLU A 56 -3.16 6.03 -21.44
C GLU A 56 -3.44 6.11 -19.94
N VAL A 57 -2.49 5.60 -19.15
CA VAL A 57 -2.56 5.62 -17.69
C VAL A 57 -1.37 6.36 -17.12
N THR A 58 -1.66 7.50 -16.49
CA THR A 58 -0.66 8.30 -15.77
C THR A 58 -0.89 8.17 -14.27
N LEU A 59 0.20 8.05 -13.50
CA LEU A 59 0.15 7.78 -12.07
C LEU A 59 0.89 8.85 -11.27
N PHE A 60 0.24 9.41 -10.27
CA PHE A 60 0.86 10.39 -9.37
C PHE A 60 0.34 10.25 -7.94
N GLY A 61 1.25 10.43 -6.98
CA GLY A 61 0.97 10.37 -5.55
C GLY A 61 1.85 11.32 -4.73
N GLY A 62 2.60 12.18 -5.41
CA GLY A 62 3.81 12.84 -4.90
C GLY A 62 5.11 12.11 -5.27
N GLN A 63 6.24 12.77 -5.06
CA GLN A 63 7.56 12.25 -5.42
C GLN A 63 7.90 10.97 -4.64
N TYR A 64 8.29 9.90 -5.36
CA TYR A 64 8.57 8.54 -4.85
C TYR A 64 7.47 7.89 -3.97
N SER A 65 6.23 8.35 -4.10
CA SER A 65 5.08 7.74 -3.43
C SER A 65 4.85 6.28 -3.84
N GLU A 66 4.52 5.44 -2.86
CA GLU A 66 4.07 4.07 -3.07
C GLU A 66 2.62 4.06 -3.54
N ARG A 67 1.74 4.78 -2.85
CA ARG A 67 0.33 4.90 -3.23
C ARG A 67 0.12 6.08 -4.17
N LYS A 68 -0.54 5.81 -5.29
CA LYS A 68 -0.77 6.78 -6.35
C LYS A 68 -2.22 6.76 -6.80
N ARG A 69 -2.72 7.91 -7.23
CA ARG A 69 -3.95 8.01 -8.02
C ARG A 69 -3.58 7.86 -9.48
N ALA A 70 -4.50 7.29 -10.25
CA ALA A 70 -4.34 7.10 -11.68
C ALA A 70 -5.33 7.98 -12.44
N ILE A 71 -4.85 8.61 -13.51
CA ILE A 71 -5.72 9.17 -14.54
C ILE A 71 -5.68 8.21 -15.71
N ILE A 72 -6.85 7.71 -16.09
CA ILE A 72 -7.08 6.89 -17.27
C ILE A 72 -7.73 7.81 -18.29
N ALA A 73 -7.07 8.10 -19.40
CA ALA A 73 -7.56 9.09 -20.36
C ALA A 73 -7.20 8.73 -21.79
N PRO A 74 -7.96 9.26 -22.78
CA PRO A 74 -7.54 9.17 -24.17
C PRO A 74 -6.26 9.96 -24.44
N SER A 75 -5.53 9.62 -25.50
CA SER A 75 -4.22 10.20 -25.84
C SER A 75 -4.20 11.71 -26.10
N TYR A 76 -5.35 12.37 -26.21
CA TYR A 76 -5.41 13.83 -26.36
C TYR A 76 -5.21 14.58 -25.04
N PHE A 77 -5.38 13.90 -23.90
CA PHE A 77 -5.33 14.52 -22.58
C PHE A 77 -3.95 14.31 -21.94
N GLU A 78 -3.25 15.39 -21.66
CA GLU A 78 -1.96 15.38 -20.97
C GLU A 78 -2.14 15.80 -19.49
N PRO A 79 -2.15 14.85 -18.53
CA PRO A 79 -2.42 15.18 -17.14
C PRO A 79 -1.34 16.06 -16.50
N GLN A 80 -1.77 17.08 -15.76
CA GLN A 80 -0.93 17.89 -14.87
C GLN A 80 -1.03 17.39 -13.42
N GLU A 81 -0.12 17.84 -12.55
CA GLU A 81 -0.11 17.39 -11.14
C GLU A 81 -1.41 17.74 -10.40
N GLU A 82 -2.03 18.87 -10.73
CA GLU A 82 -3.28 19.33 -10.12
C GLU A 82 -4.48 18.45 -10.48
N ASP A 83 -4.48 17.81 -11.65
CA ASP A 83 -5.56 16.94 -12.13
C ASP A 83 -5.71 15.68 -11.29
N PHE A 84 -4.66 15.29 -10.56
CA PHE A 84 -4.73 14.16 -9.62
C PHE A 84 -5.47 14.50 -8.33
N GLU A 85 -5.76 15.78 -8.08
CA GLU A 85 -6.52 16.25 -6.92
C GLU A 85 -5.98 15.66 -5.60
N ILE A 86 -4.67 15.81 -5.36
CA ILE A 86 -4.01 15.34 -4.14
C ILE A 86 -3.69 16.53 -3.25
N SER A 87 -4.01 16.41 -1.96
CA SER A 87 -3.59 17.36 -0.93
C SER A 87 -2.51 16.73 -0.07
N LEU A 88 -1.43 17.48 0.17
CA LEU A 88 -0.38 17.13 1.12
C LEU A 88 -0.64 17.86 2.43
N ILE A 89 -0.77 17.08 3.51
CA ILE A 89 -1.03 17.60 4.84
C ILE A 89 0.19 17.38 5.72
N GLU A 90 0.67 18.44 6.37
CA GLU A 90 1.66 18.38 7.44
C GLU A 90 0.95 18.43 8.81
N ILE A 91 1.42 17.63 9.75
CA ILE A 91 0.89 17.56 11.12
C ILE A 91 1.85 18.27 12.07
N ASP A 92 1.38 19.35 12.67
CA ASP A 92 2.04 20.05 13.75
C ASP A 92 1.54 19.55 15.10
N TYR A 93 2.48 19.21 15.99
CA TYR A 93 2.17 18.64 17.29
C TYR A 93 3.35 18.87 18.26
N PRO A 94 3.16 18.72 19.58
CA PRO A 94 4.23 18.92 20.57
C PRO A 94 5.26 17.77 20.57
N GLN A 95 6.08 17.69 19.50
CA GLN A 95 7.00 16.59 19.21
C GLN A 95 8.02 16.30 20.34
N LYS A 96 8.36 17.33 21.14
CA LYS A 96 9.24 17.19 22.31
C LYS A 96 8.68 16.28 23.41
N PHE A 97 7.35 16.15 23.47
CA PHE A 97 6.66 15.45 24.55
C PHE A 97 5.92 14.21 24.07
N VAL A 98 5.65 14.11 22.76
CA VAL A 98 4.85 13.05 22.18
C VAL A 98 5.57 12.47 20.99
N THR A 99 5.66 11.14 20.93
CA THR A 99 6.08 10.43 19.72
C THR A 99 4.86 9.81 19.06
N LEU A 100 4.58 10.26 17.84
CA LEU A 100 3.55 9.69 16.98
C LEU A 100 4.20 8.74 15.98
N GLN A 101 3.62 7.56 15.84
CA GLN A 101 4.03 6.57 14.84
C GLN A 101 2.98 6.51 13.73
N HIS A 102 3.36 6.00 12.57
CA HIS A 102 2.43 5.83 11.43
C HIS A 102 1.13 5.11 11.83
N GLN A 103 1.15 4.13 12.73
CA GLN A 103 -0.08 3.44 13.16
C GLN A 103 -1.03 4.35 13.95
N ASN A 104 -0.51 5.35 14.66
CA ASN A 104 -1.31 6.32 15.38
C ASN A 104 -2.03 7.25 14.40
N VAL A 105 -1.28 7.79 13.43
CA VAL A 105 -1.84 8.66 12.37
C VAL A 105 -2.88 7.90 11.56
N LEU A 106 -2.51 6.73 11.00
CA LEU A 106 -3.43 5.91 10.21
C LEU A 106 -4.68 5.55 11.01
N GLY A 107 -4.52 5.04 12.24
CA GLY A 107 -5.66 4.62 13.06
C GLY A 107 -6.63 5.76 13.36
N THR A 108 -6.11 6.96 13.65
CA THR A 108 -6.94 8.14 13.89
C THR A 108 -7.68 8.58 12.62
N ILE A 109 -7.01 8.63 11.46
CA ILE A 109 -7.64 8.97 10.18
C ILE A 109 -8.79 8.00 9.87
N MET A 110 -8.55 6.70 9.97
CA MET A 110 -9.58 5.68 9.72
C MET A 110 -10.75 5.79 10.72
N SER A 111 -10.50 6.21 11.96
CA SER A 111 -11.55 6.38 12.98
C SER A 111 -12.52 7.54 12.67
N LEU A 112 -12.14 8.45 11.77
CA LEU A 112 -13.01 9.51 11.24
C LEU A 112 -13.92 9.01 10.10
N GLY A 113 -13.87 7.71 9.77
CA GLY A 113 -14.64 7.13 8.66
C GLY A 113 -14.03 7.37 7.29
N ILE A 114 -12.80 7.88 7.22
CA ILE A 114 -12.07 8.03 5.96
C ILE A 114 -11.58 6.66 5.49
N GLU A 115 -11.95 6.29 4.27
CA GLU A 115 -11.57 5.00 3.68
C GLU A 115 -10.07 4.97 3.30
N ARG A 116 -9.50 3.76 3.25
CA ARG A 116 -8.05 3.60 3.04
C ARG A 116 -7.61 4.04 1.64
N ASP A 117 -8.47 3.93 0.64
CA ASP A 117 -8.22 4.35 -0.73
C ASP A 117 -8.31 5.88 -0.92
N GLN A 118 -8.90 6.61 0.03
CA GLN A 118 -8.85 8.08 0.05
C GLN A 118 -7.50 8.63 0.56
N LEU A 119 -6.69 7.76 1.16
CA LEU A 119 -5.43 8.12 1.78
C LEU A 119 -4.25 7.61 0.95
N GLY A 120 -3.28 8.46 0.70
CA GLY A 120 -2.03 8.09 0.08
C GLY A 120 -1.04 7.55 1.11
N ASP A 121 0.20 8.03 1.00
CA ASP A 121 1.29 7.64 1.89
C ASP A 121 1.24 8.47 3.17
N ILE A 122 1.61 7.84 4.29
CA ILE A 122 1.84 8.52 5.57
C ILE A 122 3.33 8.41 5.86
N ILE A 123 3.99 9.55 5.94
CA ILE A 123 5.43 9.64 6.19
C ILE A 123 5.61 10.14 7.61
N VAL A 124 6.33 9.36 8.42
CA VAL A 124 6.65 9.70 9.80
C VAL A 124 8.16 9.70 9.94
N ASN A 125 8.73 10.89 10.01
CA ASN A 125 10.15 11.12 10.24
C ASN A 125 10.29 12.29 11.27
N GLU A 126 11.24 13.21 11.07
CA GLU A 126 11.31 14.48 11.82
C GLU A 126 10.02 15.31 11.70
N ARG A 127 9.36 15.21 10.54
CA ARG A 127 8.03 15.76 10.28
C ARG A 127 7.07 14.64 9.96
N ILE A 128 5.78 14.87 10.19
CA ILE A 128 4.72 13.94 9.84
C ILE A 128 3.89 14.57 8.74
N GLN A 129 3.86 13.90 7.60
CA GLN A 129 3.07 14.31 6.45
C GLN A 129 2.23 13.14 5.94
N PHE A 130 1.10 13.42 5.32
CA PHE A 130 0.36 12.42 4.56
C PHE A 130 -0.34 13.04 3.36
N THR A 131 -0.56 12.23 2.33
CA THR A 131 -1.36 12.64 1.17
C THR A 131 -2.77 12.12 1.27
N LEU A 132 -3.75 12.88 0.78
CA LEU A 132 -5.14 12.47 0.71
C LEU A 132 -5.85 13.01 -0.54
N THR A 133 -7.05 12.52 -0.82
CA THR A 133 -7.90 13.10 -1.87
C THR A 133 -8.34 14.51 -1.47
N LYS A 134 -8.20 15.47 -2.40
CA LYS A 134 -8.47 16.89 -2.16
C LYS A 134 -9.86 17.17 -1.62
N GLN A 135 -10.85 16.37 -2.01
CA GLN A 135 -12.23 16.48 -1.54
C GLN A 135 -12.37 16.42 -0.01
N LEU A 136 -11.49 15.68 0.68
CA LEU A 136 -11.56 15.50 2.13
C LEU A 136 -10.63 16.46 2.90
N GLU A 137 -9.92 17.37 2.22
CA GLU A 137 -8.94 18.28 2.83
C GLU A 137 -9.56 19.14 3.94
N SER A 138 -10.65 19.86 3.64
CA SER A 138 -11.30 20.72 4.63
C SER A 138 -11.89 19.92 5.79
N TYR A 139 -12.41 18.72 5.50
CA TYR A 139 -12.97 17.84 6.52
C TYR A 139 -11.89 17.36 7.49
N ILE A 140 -10.76 16.87 6.99
CA ILE A 140 -9.72 16.31 7.85
C ILE A 140 -9.01 17.38 8.68
N ILE A 141 -8.77 18.57 8.13
CA ILE A 141 -8.20 19.71 8.85
C ILE A 141 -9.11 20.11 10.02
N LEU A 142 -10.43 20.13 9.79
CA LEU A 142 -11.40 20.51 10.82
C LEU A 142 -11.56 19.44 11.92
N GLN A 143 -11.59 18.16 11.54
CA GLN A 143 -11.96 17.07 12.46
C GLN A 143 -10.77 16.45 13.19
N LEU A 144 -9.61 16.35 12.54
CA LEU A 144 -8.44 15.67 13.09
C LEU A 144 -7.65 16.63 13.99
N THR A 145 -8.17 16.86 15.19
CA THR A 145 -7.58 17.80 16.17
C THR A 145 -6.75 17.11 17.26
N ARG A 146 -6.81 15.77 17.34
CA ARG A 146 -6.05 15.00 18.33
C ARG A 146 -5.56 13.66 17.79
N ILE A 147 -4.31 13.31 18.09
CA ILE A 147 -3.74 11.98 17.84
C ILE A 147 -3.10 11.49 19.14
N LYS A 148 -3.48 10.29 19.60
CA LYS A 148 -2.95 9.68 20.84
C LYS A 148 -3.02 10.64 22.05
N GLY A 149 -4.08 11.43 22.14
CA GLY A 149 -4.31 12.41 23.22
C GLY A 149 -3.57 13.75 23.06
N ALA A 150 -2.60 13.86 22.15
CA ALA A 150 -1.93 15.11 21.83
C ALA A 150 -2.81 15.96 20.91
N THR A 151 -2.93 17.26 21.20
CA THR A 151 -3.49 18.22 20.25
C THR A 151 -2.59 18.31 19.02
N VAL A 152 -3.21 18.30 17.85
CA VAL A 152 -2.52 18.47 16.57
C VAL A 152 -3.20 19.56 15.74
N GLU A 153 -2.41 20.21 14.90
CA GLU A 153 -2.86 21.16 13.89
C GLU A 153 -2.42 20.64 12.52
N LEU A 154 -3.31 20.73 11.53
CA LEU A 154 -3.08 20.19 10.19
C LEU A 154 -2.99 21.34 9.21
N ASN A 155 -1.91 21.35 8.42
CA ASN A 155 -1.64 22.39 7.44
C ASN A 155 -1.56 21.78 6.04
N SER A 156 -2.33 22.32 5.10
CA SER A 156 -2.21 22.00 3.68
C SER A 156 -0.98 22.74 3.13
N ILE A 157 -0.06 21.99 2.52
CA ILE A 157 1.20 22.51 2.00
C ILE A 157 1.39 22.09 0.54
N PRO A 158 2.21 22.81 -0.25
CA PRO A 158 2.47 22.44 -1.64
C PRO A 158 3.01 21.01 -1.77
N ILE A 159 2.51 20.24 -2.74
CA ILE A 159 2.90 18.83 -2.94
C ILE A 159 4.40 18.64 -3.17
N ASN A 160 5.07 19.64 -3.76
CA ASN A 160 6.51 19.66 -3.96
C ASN A 160 7.33 19.73 -2.65
N SER A 161 6.69 20.04 -1.52
CA SER A 161 7.29 20.07 -0.18
C SER A 161 7.20 18.72 0.54
N MET A 162 6.70 17.68 -0.16
CA MET A 162 6.58 16.32 0.35
C MET A 162 7.94 15.76 0.77
N ILE A 163 8.08 15.45 2.06
CA ILE A 163 9.26 14.76 2.57
C ILE A 163 9.33 13.33 2.00
N GLN A 164 10.51 12.76 2.00
CA GLN A 164 10.74 11.42 1.50
C GLN A 164 10.87 10.42 2.64
N SER A 165 10.34 9.22 2.43
CA SER A 165 10.50 8.11 3.36
C SER A 165 11.91 7.56 3.27
N ASN A 166 12.62 7.45 4.40
CA ASN A 166 13.88 6.72 4.48
C ASN A 166 13.61 5.26 4.84
N GLU A 167 13.25 4.44 3.85
CA GLU A 167 13.03 3.01 4.07
C GLU A 167 14.35 2.27 4.30
N ASN A 168 14.65 1.95 5.56
CA ASN A 168 15.85 1.19 5.92
C ASN A 168 15.56 -0.32 5.97
N TRP A 169 15.57 -0.96 4.80
CA TRP A 169 15.38 -2.40 4.68
C TRP A 169 16.57 -3.17 5.28
N LYS A 170 16.28 -4.09 6.20
CA LYS A 170 17.28 -5.00 6.79
C LYS A 170 17.23 -6.35 6.13
N HIS A 171 18.38 -6.86 5.69
CA HIS A 171 18.48 -8.14 4.98
C HIS A 171 18.74 -9.31 5.95
N PHE A 172 18.11 -10.45 5.67
CA PHE A 172 18.17 -11.67 6.46
C PHE A 172 18.10 -12.91 5.58
N GLU A 173 18.49 -14.05 6.16
CA GLU A 173 18.39 -15.37 5.56
C GLU A 173 17.78 -16.36 6.56
N ALA A 174 17.03 -17.34 6.06
CA ALA A 174 16.46 -18.41 6.87
C ALA A 174 16.36 -19.73 6.09
N ASN A 175 16.32 -20.84 6.83
CA ASN A 175 16.01 -22.17 6.27
C ASN A 175 14.66 -22.63 6.80
N VAL A 176 13.64 -22.57 5.95
CA VAL A 176 12.24 -22.88 6.27
C VAL A 176 11.87 -24.29 5.82
N SER A 177 10.91 -24.94 6.48
CA SER A 177 10.46 -26.29 6.08
C SER A 177 9.58 -26.30 4.83
N GLY A 178 9.25 -25.13 4.28
CA GLY A 178 8.42 -24.95 3.10
C GLY A 178 7.99 -23.49 2.94
N LEU A 179 7.36 -23.18 1.82
CA LEU A 179 7.02 -21.81 1.42
C LEU A 179 5.61 -21.36 1.83
N ARG A 180 4.95 -22.14 2.70
CA ARG A 180 3.66 -21.75 3.27
C ARG A 180 3.82 -20.46 4.08
N LEU A 181 2.86 -19.55 3.94
CA LEU A 181 2.83 -18.28 4.65
C LEU A 181 2.99 -18.47 6.16
N ASP A 182 2.28 -19.43 6.77
CA ASP A 182 2.40 -19.67 8.21
C ASP A 182 3.78 -20.18 8.68
N VAL A 183 4.48 -20.91 7.81
CA VAL A 183 5.82 -21.43 8.06
C VAL A 183 6.86 -20.32 7.91
N VAL A 184 6.79 -19.55 6.84
CA VAL A 184 7.75 -18.46 6.57
C VAL A 184 7.53 -17.30 7.55
N LEU A 185 6.28 -16.91 7.77
CA LEU A 185 5.92 -15.79 8.63
C LEU A 185 6.45 -15.96 10.05
N LYS A 186 6.39 -17.18 10.63
CA LYS A 186 6.89 -17.45 11.98
C LYS A 186 8.38 -17.10 12.13
N ASP A 187 9.18 -17.38 11.10
CA ASP A 187 10.63 -17.17 11.09
C ASP A 187 10.95 -15.69 10.85
N ILE A 188 10.18 -15.03 9.97
CA ILE A 188 10.29 -13.58 9.73
C ILE A 188 9.97 -12.78 11.01
N ILE A 189 8.83 -13.04 11.66
CA ILE A 189 8.42 -12.29 12.87
C ILE A 189 9.06 -12.81 14.16
N ARG A 190 9.84 -13.91 14.08
CA ARG A 190 10.49 -14.58 15.22
C ARG A 190 9.52 -14.95 16.34
N LYS A 191 8.37 -15.52 15.98
CA LYS A 191 7.34 -16.02 16.91
C LYS A 191 6.99 -17.47 16.61
N SER A 192 6.15 -18.06 17.47
CA SER A 192 5.66 -19.42 17.23
C SER A 192 4.79 -19.48 15.98
N ARG A 193 4.72 -20.65 15.34
CA ARG A 193 3.80 -20.90 14.22
C ARG A 193 2.34 -20.64 14.59
N SER A 194 1.97 -20.88 15.85
CA SER A 194 0.63 -20.60 16.38
C SER A 194 0.30 -19.10 16.30
N ILE A 195 1.23 -18.23 16.69
CA ILE A 195 1.06 -16.78 16.58
C ILE A 195 0.95 -16.35 15.11
N ALA A 196 1.78 -16.91 14.23
CA ALA A 196 1.70 -16.63 12.79
C ALA A 196 0.32 -16.99 12.20
N LYS A 197 -0.20 -18.18 12.51
CA LYS A 197 -1.55 -18.60 12.09
C LYS A 197 -2.64 -17.67 12.60
N GLN A 198 -2.60 -17.29 13.88
CA GLN A 198 -3.58 -16.37 14.46
C GLN A 198 -3.58 -15.01 13.78
N LEU A 199 -2.44 -14.51 13.31
CA LEU A 199 -2.38 -13.25 12.56
C LEU A 199 -3.05 -13.39 11.19
N ILE A 200 -2.80 -14.49 10.48
CA ILE A 200 -3.41 -14.79 9.17
C ILE A 200 -4.92 -14.92 9.32
N GLU A 201 -5.39 -15.78 10.23
CA GLU A 201 -6.82 -16.03 10.48
C GLU A 201 -7.58 -14.78 10.92
N LYS A 202 -6.90 -13.85 11.63
CA LYS A 202 -7.48 -12.55 12.03
C LYS A 202 -7.36 -11.47 10.94
N LYS A 203 -7.03 -11.84 9.70
CA LYS A 203 -6.89 -10.93 8.54
C LYS A 203 -5.87 -9.81 8.79
N LYS A 204 -4.82 -10.09 9.57
CA LYS A 204 -3.74 -9.15 9.93
C LYS A 204 -2.50 -9.28 9.05
N VAL A 205 -2.56 -10.14 8.04
CA VAL A 205 -1.48 -10.39 7.11
C VAL A 205 -1.98 -10.12 5.71
N LYS A 206 -1.19 -9.39 4.94
CA LYS A 206 -1.41 -9.19 3.50
C LYS A 206 -0.21 -9.69 2.73
N VAL A 207 -0.46 -10.29 1.57
CA VAL A 207 0.56 -10.60 0.57
C VAL A 207 0.24 -9.80 -0.66
N ASN A 208 1.18 -8.99 -1.15
CA ASN A 208 1.02 -8.10 -2.30
C ASN A 208 -0.24 -7.22 -2.17
N HIS A 209 -0.41 -6.61 -0.99
CA HIS A 209 -1.54 -5.74 -0.62
C HIS A 209 -2.92 -6.43 -0.44
N THR A 210 -3.02 -7.72 -0.78
CA THR A 210 -4.24 -8.51 -0.63
C THR A 210 -4.28 -9.22 0.71
N ILE A 211 -5.44 -9.18 1.40
CA ILE A 211 -5.63 -9.90 2.67
C ILE A 211 -5.60 -11.40 2.40
N ILE A 212 -4.76 -12.11 3.15
CA ILE A 212 -4.70 -13.57 3.11
C ILE A 212 -5.22 -14.11 4.44
N ASP A 213 -6.25 -14.94 4.38
CA ASP A 213 -6.83 -15.65 5.53
C ASP A 213 -6.54 -17.16 5.51
N SER A 214 -5.96 -17.69 4.41
CA SER A 214 -5.49 -19.08 4.35
C SER A 214 -4.05 -19.24 4.84
N VAL A 215 -3.86 -20.07 5.87
CA VAL A 215 -2.54 -20.37 6.45
C VAL A 215 -1.64 -21.20 5.53
N ASP A 216 -2.19 -21.88 4.53
CA ASP A 216 -1.45 -22.73 3.59
C ASP A 216 -1.08 -22.02 2.28
N PHE A 217 -1.39 -20.72 2.18
CA PHE A 217 -0.99 -19.86 1.07
C PHE A 217 0.49 -20.02 0.74
N GLN A 218 0.82 -20.26 -0.53
CA GLN A 218 2.21 -20.41 -0.99
C GLN A 218 2.81 -19.05 -1.33
N LEU A 219 3.93 -18.74 -0.71
CA LEU A 219 4.73 -17.57 -1.04
C LEU A 219 5.67 -17.86 -2.22
N ASP A 220 5.90 -16.83 -3.02
CA ASP A 220 6.88 -16.81 -4.10
C ASP A 220 7.96 -15.75 -3.85
N SER A 221 8.99 -15.75 -4.70
CA SER A 221 10.00 -14.68 -4.73
C SER A 221 9.33 -13.35 -5.07
N GLU A 222 9.87 -12.26 -4.51
CA GLU A 222 9.35 -10.89 -4.61
C GLU A 222 7.99 -10.64 -3.94
N ASP A 223 7.39 -11.64 -3.26
CA ASP A 223 6.17 -11.41 -2.49
C ASP A 223 6.43 -10.44 -1.32
N LEU A 224 5.63 -9.37 -1.25
CA LEU A 224 5.62 -8.38 -0.18
C LEU A 224 4.58 -8.78 0.88
N ILE A 225 5.07 -9.10 2.08
CA ILE A 225 4.28 -9.50 3.23
C ILE A 225 4.12 -8.31 4.18
N SER A 226 2.91 -7.80 4.34
CA SER A 226 2.58 -6.77 5.33
C SER A 226 1.92 -7.40 6.55
N VAL A 227 2.50 -7.19 7.73
CA VAL A 227 2.04 -7.80 8.99
C VAL A 227 1.66 -6.69 9.96
N GLN A 228 0.38 -6.62 10.33
CA GLN A 228 -0.12 -5.61 11.25
C GLN A 228 0.60 -5.70 12.61
N GLY A 229 1.16 -4.58 13.07
CA GLY A 229 1.89 -4.47 14.32
C GLY A 229 3.38 -4.87 14.25
N TYR A 230 3.87 -5.37 13.11
CA TYR A 230 5.28 -5.69 12.91
C TYR A 230 5.93 -4.81 11.83
N GLY A 231 5.30 -4.72 10.65
CA GLY A 231 5.83 -3.98 9.50
C GLY A 231 5.75 -4.79 8.22
N ARG A 232 6.65 -4.52 7.28
CA ARG A 232 6.72 -5.21 5.99
C ARG A 232 7.92 -6.14 5.90
N ALA A 233 7.78 -7.22 5.17
CA ALA A 233 8.86 -8.11 4.77
C ALA A 233 8.71 -8.44 3.28
N MET A 234 9.81 -8.65 2.58
CA MET A 234 9.79 -9.04 1.17
C MET A 234 10.71 -10.23 0.99
N ILE A 235 10.20 -11.30 0.37
CA ILE A 235 11.05 -12.43 -0.02
C ILE A 235 11.87 -11.98 -1.23
N THR A 236 13.19 -11.91 -1.11
CA THR A 236 14.05 -11.46 -2.21
C THR A 236 14.52 -12.62 -3.07
N GLN A 237 14.62 -13.82 -2.48
CA GLN A 237 15.06 -14.99 -3.21
C GLN A 237 14.61 -16.27 -2.51
N ILE A 238 14.16 -17.24 -3.31
CA ILE A 238 13.96 -18.62 -2.89
C ILE A 238 15.10 -19.45 -3.49
N GLY A 239 15.94 -20.00 -2.62
CA GLY A 239 17.09 -20.80 -2.99
C GLY A 239 16.81 -22.30 -3.04
N GLY A 240 17.89 -23.07 -3.12
CA GLY A 240 17.85 -24.52 -3.13
C GLY A 240 17.47 -25.13 -1.78
N LYS A 241 17.29 -26.46 -1.79
CA LYS A 241 17.02 -27.23 -0.58
C LYS A 241 18.32 -27.66 0.11
N THR A 242 18.31 -27.65 1.43
CA THR A 242 19.35 -28.22 2.28
C THR A 242 19.29 -29.75 2.27
N LYS A 243 20.34 -30.41 2.79
CA LYS A 243 20.37 -31.88 2.99
C LYS A 243 19.22 -32.42 3.86
N LYS A 244 18.55 -31.57 4.65
CA LYS A 244 17.40 -31.91 5.49
C LYS A 244 16.06 -31.46 4.88
N ASP A 245 16.03 -31.26 3.56
CA ASP A 245 14.86 -30.86 2.77
C ASP A 245 14.23 -29.50 3.14
N LYS A 246 14.95 -28.67 3.92
CA LYS A 246 14.55 -27.27 4.18
C LYS A 246 14.90 -26.39 2.99
N VAL A 247 14.04 -25.43 2.66
CA VAL A 247 14.25 -24.42 1.61
C VAL A 247 15.00 -23.23 2.19
N HIS A 248 16.07 -22.80 1.53
CA HIS A 248 16.76 -21.57 1.87
C HIS A 248 16.02 -20.37 1.30
N ILE A 249 15.79 -19.33 2.10
CA ILE A 249 15.17 -18.08 1.67
C ILE A 249 16.01 -16.89 2.10
N SER A 250 16.08 -15.89 1.24
CA SER A 250 16.57 -14.55 1.55
C SER A 250 15.39 -13.59 1.58
N TYR A 251 15.38 -12.71 2.57
CA TYR A 251 14.29 -11.74 2.73
C TYR A 251 14.82 -10.45 3.34
N LYS A 252 14.10 -9.35 3.07
CA LYS A 252 14.35 -8.07 3.71
C LYS A 252 13.15 -7.64 4.55
N THR A 253 13.36 -6.93 5.65
CA THR A 253 12.26 -6.39 6.47
C THR A 253 12.38 -4.90 6.70
N LEU A 254 11.22 -4.27 6.77
CA LEU A 254 10.98 -2.91 7.25
C LEU A 254 10.12 -3.03 8.51
N PHE A 255 10.69 -3.63 9.54
CA PHE A 255 10.05 -3.79 10.85
C PHE A 255 10.38 -2.61 11.77
N LYS A 256 9.41 -2.22 12.59
CA LYS A 256 9.55 -1.13 13.57
C LYS A 256 10.17 -1.62 14.87
#